data_AF-A0A920VDS3-F1
#
_entry.id   AF-A0A920VDS3-F1
#
_cell.length_a   1.000
_cell.length_b   1.000
_cell.length_c   1.000
_cell.angle_alpha   90.00
_cell.angle_beta   90.00
_cell.angle_gamma   90.00
#
_symmetry.space_group_name_H-M   'P 1'
#
loop_
_entity.id
_entity.type
_entity.pdbx_description
1 polymer ?
#
loop_
_entity_poly.entity_id
_entity_poly.type
_entity_poly.pdbx_seq_one_letter_code
_entity_poly.pdbx_strand_id
1 'polypeptide(L)'
;MGAETPKTGEVPEDLESQCVFAFSNMKTMLENAGATTKNVGSVKVYMKDRSQREAVNVPWLEMFPDEDDRPARHAIEYNAFPPGILIQLEVVAVVY
;
A
#
# COMPACT_ATOMS: atom_id res chain seq x y z
N MET A 1 2.59 22.28 -1.24
CA MET A 1 1.84 22.30 0.04
C MET A 1 2.03 20.92 0.64
N GLY A 2 2.75 20.83 1.76
CA GLY A 2 3.28 19.58 2.28
C GLY A 2 2.20 18.71 2.89
N ALA A 3 2.09 17.47 2.41
CA ALA A 3 1.46 16.40 3.17
C ALA A 3 2.44 16.06 4.31
N GLU A 4 2.06 16.41 5.54
CA GLU A 4 2.78 15.99 6.72
C GLU A 4 2.72 14.46 6.77
N THR A 5 3.85 13.78 6.54
CA THR A 5 3.95 12.34 6.75
C THR A 5 3.55 12.07 8.20
N PRO A 6 2.57 11.19 8.47
CA PRO A 6 2.17 10.87 9.83
C PRO A 6 3.40 10.50 10.67
N LYS A 7 3.48 11.05 11.89
CA LYS A 7 4.53 10.62 12.84
C LYS A 7 4.38 9.12 13.04
N THR A 8 5.50 8.41 13.17
CA THR A 8 5.53 6.96 13.39
C THR A 8 4.50 6.56 14.46
N GLY A 9 3.44 5.86 14.04
CA GLY A 9 2.37 5.36 14.92
C GLY A 9 0.97 5.92 14.65
N GLU A 10 0.81 7.01 13.91
CA GLU A 10 -0.50 7.57 13.58
C GLU A 10 -0.98 7.10 12.20
N VAL A 11 -2.17 6.51 12.16
CA VAL A 11 -2.83 6.12 10.90
C VAL A 11 -3.75 7.26 10.47
N PRO A 12 -3.68 7.73 9.21
CA PRO A 12 -4.60 8.76 8.71
C PRO A 12 -6.07 8.37 8.83
N GLU A 13 -6.98 9.35 8.90
CA GLU A 13 -8.40 9.09 9.12
C GLU A 13 -9.13 8.64 7.84
N ASP A 14 -8.77 9.19 6.68
CA ASP A 14 -9.40 8.93 5.39
C ASP A 14 -8.68 7.84 4.57
N LEU A 15 -9.44 7.19 3.68
CA LEU A 15 -8.95 6.06 2.89
C LEU A 15 -7.79 6.47 1.97
N GLU A 16 -7.88 7.62 1.31
CA GLU A 16 -6.89 8.12 0.36
C GLU A 16 -5.53 8.32 1.05
N SER A 17 -5.54 9.00 2.19
CA SER A 17 -4.34 9.21 3.00
C SER A 17 -3.79 7.90 3.57
N GLN A 18 -4.66 6.96 3.99
CA GLN A 18 -4.22 5.62 4.39
C GLN A 18 -3.61 4.82 3.24
N CYS A 19 -4.11 4.96 2.01
CA CYS A 19 -3.52 4.32 0.84
C CYS A 19 -2.11 4.86 0.60
N VAL A 20 -1.94 6.18 0.54
CA VAL A 20 -0.62 6.80 0.37
C VAL A 20 0.34 6.37 1.49
N PHE A 21 -0.14 6.38 2.74
CA PHE A 21 0.65 5.95 3.89
C PHE A 21 1.06 4.48 3.80
N ALA A 22 0.14 3.57 3.47
CA ALA A 22 0.41 2.14 3.38
C ALA A 22 1.46 1.81 2.30
N PHE A 23 1.37 2.45 1.13
CA PHE A 23 2.34 2.27 0.05
C PHE A 23 3.71 2.88 0.39
N SER A 24 3.75 4.06 1.02
CA SER A 24 4.98 4.67 1.52
C SER A 24 5.67 3.79 2.58
N ASN A 25 4.88 3.25 3.51
CA ASN A 25 5.38 2.33 4.53
C ASN A 25 5.89 1.02 3.92
N MET A 26 5.18 0.44 2.94
CA MET A 26 5.67 -0.71 2.19
C MET A 26 7.05 -0.44 1.59
N LYS A 27 7.23 0.70 0.89
CA LYS A 27 8.51 1.08 0.30
C LYS A 27 9.61 1.19 1.36
N THR A 28 9.31 1.83 2.49
CA THR A 28 10.24 1.97 3.62
C THR A 28 10.65 0.62 4.20
N MET A 29 9.70 -0.32 4.35
CA MET A 29 9.97 -1.67 4.84
C MET A 29 10.85 -2.47 3.88
N LEU A 30 10.64 -2.35 2.57
CA LEU A 30 11.50 -2.97 1.56
C LEU A 30 12.92 -2.42 1.63
N GLU A 31 13.08 -1.09 1.70
CA GLU A 31 14.39 -0.43 1.78
C GLU A 31 15.16 -0.86 3.03
N ASN A 32 14.48 -0.93 4.19
CA ASN A 32 15.06 -1.44 5.43
C ASN A 32 15.49 -2.91 5.35
N ALA A 33 14.87 -3.69 4.46
CA ALA A 33 15.22 -5.08 4.18
C ALA A 33 16.27 -5.23 3.06
N GLY A 34 16.83 -4.14 2.54
CA GLY A 34 17.79 -4.16 1.43
C GLY A 34 17.16 -4.39 0.05
N ALA A 35 15.85 -4.21 -0.07
CA ALA A 35 15.07 -4.40 -1.29
C ALA A 35 14.55 -3.07 -1.85
N THR A 36 14.04 -3.12 -3.08
CA THR A 36 13.33 -2.02 -3.72
C THR A 36 11.96 -2.48 -4.20
N THR A 37 11.13 -1.58 -4.72
CA THR A 37 9.83 -1.94 -5.30
C THR A 37 9.95 -2.91 -6.47
N LYS A 38 11.10 -2.94 -7.18
CA LYS A 38 11.40 -3.91 -8.24
C LYS A 38 11.54 -5.35 -7.76
N ASN A 39 11.75 -5.54 -6.45
CA ASN A 39 11.86 -6.86 -5.85
C ASN A 39 10.49 -7.46 -5.49
N VAL A 40 9.42 -6.68 -5.59
CA VAL A 40 8.06 -7.11 -5.21
C VAL A 40 7.51 -8.05 -6.28
N GLY A 41 7.11 -9.26 -5.88
CA GLY A 41 6.46 -10.23 -6.77
C GLY A 41 4.93 -10.19 -6.67
N SER A 42 4.39 -9.90 -5.48
CA SER A 42 2.94 -9.83 -5.29
C SER A 42 2.54 -8.88 -4.16
N VAL A 43 1.38 -8.25 -4.34
CA VAL A 43 0.71 -7.40 -3.35
C VAL A 43 -0.74 -7.84 -3.20
N LYS A 44 -1.16 -8.16 -1.98
CA LYS A 44 -2.58 -8.26 -1.63
C LYS A 44 -3.02 -6.98 -0.94
N VAL A 45 -4.10 -6.41 -1.43
CA VAL A 45 -4.74 -5.21 -0.91
C VAL A 45 -6.03 -5.62 -0.23
N TYR A 46 -6.06 -5.56 1.09
CA TYR A 46 -7.29 -5.75 1.86
C TYR A 46 -7.95 -4.37 2.04
N MET A 47 -9.24 -4.27 1.71
CA MET A 47 -10.02 -3.03 1.76
C MET A 47 -11.28 -3.23 2.62
N LYS A 48 -11.65 -2.22 3.41
CA LYS A 48 -12.90 -2.25 4.18
C LYS A 48 -14.13 -2.18 3.27
N ASP A 49 -14.06 -1.36 2.23
CA ASP A 49 -15.05 -1.25 1.16
C ASP A 49 -14.32 -1.34 -0.18
N ARG A 50 -14.51 -2.46 -0.90
CA ARG A 50 -13.82 -2.69 -2.18
C ARG A 50 -14.38 -1.84 -3.31
N SER A 51 -15.57 -1.25 -3.16
CA SER A 51 -16.11 -0.31 -4.15
C SER A 51 -15.26 0.95 -4.28
N GLN A 52 -14.49 1.29 -3.23
CA GLN A 52 -13.61 2.47 -3.17
C GLN A 52 -12.20 2.22 -3.72
N ARG A 53 -11.99 1.16 -4.52
CA ARG A 53 -10.68 0.76 -5.10
C ARG A 53 -9.95 1.84 -5.91
N GLU A 54 -10.64 2.89 -6.36
CA GLU A 54 -9.98 3.99 -7.05
C GLU A 54 -8.98 4.74 -6.16
N ALA A 55 -9.23 4.83 -4.85
CA ALA A 55 -8.27 5.40 -3.90
C ALA A 55 -6.94 4.64 -3.86
N VAL A 56 -6.97 3.33 -4.11
CA VAL A 56 -5.78 2.47 -4.18
C VAL A 56 -5.03 2.65 -5.50
N ASN A 57 -5.75 2.91 -6.60
CA ASN A 57 -5.15 3.00 -7.93
C ASN A 57 -4.17 4.18 -8.03
N VAL A 58 -4.41 5.27 -7.30
CA VAL A 58 -3.53 6.45 -7.29
C VAL A 58 -2.10 6.08 -6.83
N PRO A 59 -1.86 5.65 -5.58
CA PRO A 59 -0.51 5.29 -5.14
C PRO A 59 0.00 4.02 -5.83
N TRP A 60 -0.88 3.13 -6.31
CA TRP A 60 -0.46 1.97 -7.09
C TRP A 60 0.25 2.36 -8.39
N LEU A 61 -0.34 3.26 -9.17
CA LEU A 61 0.22 3.71 -10.45
C LEU A 61 1.43 4.61 -10.26
N GLU A 62 1.50 5.37 -9.16
CA GLU A 62 2.71 6.11 -8.80
C GLU A 62 3.89 5.18 -8.44
N MET A 63 3.60 4.09 -7.71
CA MET A 63 4.63 3.14 -7.26
C MET A 63 5.06 2.18 -8.37
N PHE A 64 4.12 1.74 -9.21
CA PHE A 64 4.31 0.76 -10.29
C PHE A 64 3.76 1.31 -11.62
N PRO A 65 4.40 2.34 -12.21
CA PRO A 65 3.89 3.02 -13.39
C PRO A 65 3.93 2.16 -14.65
N ASP A 66 4.96 1.33 -14.81
CA ASP A 66 5.14 0.44 -15.95
C ASP A 66 4.15 -0.72 -15.89
N GLU A 67 3.28 -0.86 -16.89
CA GLU A 67 2.26 -1.91 -16.90
C GLU A 67 2.85 -3.31 -17.09
N ASP A 68 3.97 -3.40 -17.79
CA ASP A 68 4.63 -4.66 -18.16
C ASP A 68 5.55 -5.19 -17.04
N ASP A 69 5.80 -4.39 -16.00
CA ASP A 69 6.66 -4.71 -14.84
C ASP A 69 5.91 -4.56 -13.49
N ARG A 70 4.57 -4.59 -13.51
CA ARG A 70 3.77 -4.54 -12.27
C ARG A 70 3.79 -5.88 -11.53
N PRO A 71 3.86 -5.88 -10.19
CA PRO A 71 3.68 -7.09 -9.41
C PRO A 71 2.25 -7.61 -9.54
N ALA A 72 2.07 -8.91 -9.29
CA ALA A 72 0.74 -9.50 -9.21
C ALA A 72 -0.08 -8.81 -8.10
N ARG A 73 -1.30 -8.35 -8.42
CA ARG A 73 -2.18 -7.64 -7.48
C ARG A 73 -3.46 -8.40 -7.23
N HIS A 74 -3.86 -8.55 -5.97
CA HIS A 74 -5.18 -9.05 -5.60
C HIS A 74 -5.87 -8.09 -4.62
N ALA A 75 -7.08 -7.64 -4.92
CA ALA A 75 -7.85 -6.72 -4.07
C ALA A 75 -9.05 -7.44 -3.45
N ILE A 76 -9.09 -7.49 -2.12
CA ILE A 76 -10.00 -8.28 -1.29
C ILE A 76 -10.82 -7.35 -0.40
N GLU A 77 -12.12 -7.56 -0.31
CA GLU A 77 -12.93 -6.93 0.73
C GLU A 77 -12.77 -7.70 2.05
N TYR A 78 -12.41 -7.00 3.12
CA TYR A 78 -12.14 -7.59 4.43
C TYR A 78 -12.77 -6.75 5.54
N ASN A 79 -13.50 -7.40 6.45
CA ASN A 79 -14.33 -6.68 7.42
C ASN A 79 -13.76 -6.61 8.84
N ALA A 80 -12.81 -7.49 9.19
CA ALA A 80 -12.27 -7.60 10.55
C ALA A 80 -10.96 -6.83 10.74
N PHE A 81 -10.98 -5.54 10.40
CA PHE A 81 -9.89 -4.61 10.64
C PHE A 81 -9.87 -4.09 12.08
N PRO A 82 -8.69 -3.74 12.63
CA PRO A 82 -8.61 -2.92 13.84
C PRO A 82 -9.36 -1.59 13.66
N PRO A 83 -9.85 -0.96 14.75
CA PRO A 83 -10.53 0.33 14.67
C PRO A 83 -9.71 1.39 13.93
N GLY A 84 -10.35 2.14 13.03
CA GLY A 84 -9.72 3.19 12.25
C GLY A 84 -8.95 2.72 11.01
N ILE A 85 -8.74 1.41 10.80
CA ILE A 85 -8.05 0.89 9.61
C ILE A 85 -9.05 0.61 8.49
N LEU A 86 -8.77 1.16 7.31
CA LEU A 86 -9.60 1.03 6.11
C LEU A 86 -8.91 0.21 5.01
N ILE A 87 -7.57 0.12 5.07
CA ILE A 87 -6.75 -0.61 4.10
C ILE A 87 -5.54 -1.26 4.78
N GLN A 88 -5.14 -2.42 4.27
CA GLN A 88 -3.90 -3.08 4.65
C GLN A 88 -3.25 -3.74 3.44
N LEU A 89 -1.91 -3.67 3.37
CA LEU A 89 -1.12 -4.32 2.34
C LEU A 89 -0.41 -5.54 2.94
N GLU A 90 -0.41 -6.64 2.19
CA GLU A 90 0.46 -7.79 2.39
C GLU A 90 1.34 -7.91 1.15
N VAL A 91 2.66 -7.97 1.35
CA VAL A 91 3.65 -7.78 0.29
C VAL A 91 4.67 -8.90 0.35
N VAL A 92 4.95 -9.50 -0.80
CA VAL A 92 6.01 -10.51 -0.94
C VAL A 92 7.06 -9.96 -1.90
N ALA A 93 8.32 -9.93 -1.45
CA ALA A 93 9.46 -9.51 -2.22
C ALA A 93 10.61 -10.51 -2.13
N VAL A 94 11.44 -10.58 -3.17
CA VAL A 94 12.63 -11.45 -3.22
C VAL A 94 13.88 -10.59 -3.06
N VAL A 95 14.64 -10.86 -2.00
CA VAL A 95 15.90 -10.18 -1.68
C VAL A 95 17.06 -11.11 -2.02
N TYR A 96 18.13 -10.56 -2.61
CA TYR A 96 19.34 -11.28 -2.99
C TYR A 96 20.55 -10.74 -2.25
#